data_AF-A0A2N5D675-F1
#
_entry.id   AF-A0A2N5D675-F1
#
_cell.length_a   1.000
_cell.length_b   1.000
_cell.length_c   1.000
_cell.angle_alpha   90.00
_cell.angle_beta   90.00
_cell.angle_gamma   90.00
#
_symmetry.space_group_name_H-M   'P 1'
#
loop_
_entity.id
_entity.type
_entity.pdbx_description
1 polymer ?
#
loop_
_entity_poly.entity_id
_entity_poly.type
_entity_poly.pdbx_seq_one_letter_code
_entity_poly.pdbx_strand_id
1 'polypeptide(L)' 'MMDPFLEPGVLVRHPGQPDWGLGQVQSVTGHRVTVNFEEAGKQTIDARVVRLVFVGDDPRGQA' A
#
# COMPACT_ATOMS: atom_id res chain seq x y z
N MET A 1 -5.79 -19.05 -3.04
CA MET A 1 -4.63 -18.24 -3.46
C MET A 1 -4.99 -16.82 -3.10
N MET A 2 -4.52 -16.34 -1.94
CA MET A 2 -4.78 -14.96 -1.52
C MET A 2 -3.87 -14.05 -2.32
N ASP A 3 -4.42 -13.01 -2.92
CA ASP A 3 -3.63 -11.95 -3.56
C ASP A 3 -2.65 -11.37 -2.52
N PRO A 4 -1.34 -11.67 -2.61
CA PRO A 4 -0.33 -11.24 -1.62
C PRO A 4 -0.03 -9.73 -1.72
N PHE A 5 -0.82 -8.99 -2.48
CA PHE A 5 -0.57 -7.59 -2.82
C PHE A 5 -0.86 -6.62 -1.67
N LEU A 6 -1.46 -7.11 -0.58
CA LEU A 6 -2.28 -6.28 0.28
C LEU A 6 -2.35 -6.81 1.72
N GLU A 7 -1.25 -7.38 2.16
CA GLU A 7 -1.11 -7.84 3.54
C GLU A 7 -0.86 -6.64 4.48
N PRO A 8 -1.50 -6.62 5.66
CA PRO A 8 -1.21 -5.59 6.66
C PRO A 8 0.27 -5.66 7.06
N GLY A 9 0.95 -4.51 7.05
CA GLY A 9 2.39 -4.42 7.33
C GLY A 9 3.25 -4.06 6.12
N VAL A 10 2.73 -4.21 4.90
CA VAL A 10 3.46 -3.85 3.68
C VAL A 10 3.69 -2.35 3.59
N LEU A 11 4.89 -1.95 3.18
CA LEU A 11 5.27 -0.56 2.91
C LEU A 11 5.05 -0.20 1.44
N VAL A 12 4.38 0.92 1.20
CA VAL A 12 3.95 1.42 -0.10
C VAL A 12 4.14 2.92 -0.23
N ARG A 13 4.16 3.44 -1.46
CA ARG A 13 4.13 4.86 -1.79
C ARG A 13 3.03 5.16 -2.80
N HIS A 14 2.46 6.35 -2.67
CA HIS A 14 1.45 6.84 -3.60
C HIS A 14 2.14 7.54 -4.79
N PRO A 15 2.00 7.06 -6.04
CA PRO A 15 2.73 7.63 -7.17
C PRO A 15 2.29 9.05 -7.52
N GLY A 16 1.02 9.38 -7.30
CA GLY A 16 0.48 10.72 -7.54
C GLY A 16 0.64 11.70 -6.38
N GLN A 17 1.17 11.25 -5.22
CA GLN A 17 1.29 12.07 -4.01
C GLN A 17 2.60 11.71 -3.29
N PRO A 18 3.75 12.07 -3.88
CA PRO A 18 5.05 11.75 -3.31
C PRO A 18 5.29 12.42 -1.95
N ASP A 19 4.64 13.56 -1.70
CA ASP A 19 4.72 14.34 -0.44
C ASP A 19 4.06 13.64 0.75
N TRP A 20 3.27 12.59 0.53
CA TRP A 20 2.66 11.82 1.62
C TRP A 20 3.69 10.94 2.36
N GLY A 21 4.89 10.78 1.80
CA GLY A 21 5.93 9.95 2.38
C GLY A 21 5.68 8.45 2.19
N LEU A 22 6.28 7.64 3.05
CA LEU A 22 6.06 6.21 3.06
C LEU A 22 4.70 5.91 3.71
N GLY A 23 4.03 4.87 3.23
CA GLY A 23 2.76 4.41 3.78
C GLY A 23 2.82 2.95 4.17
N GLN A 24 2.23 2.60 5.31
CA GLN A 24 2.06 1.22 5.74
C GLN A 24 0.62 0.77 5.54
N VAL A 25 0.41 -0.33 4.83
CA VAL A 25 -0.91 -0.94 4.67
C VAL A 25 -1.39 -1.43 6.03
N GLN A 26 -2.52 -0.90 6.50
CA GLN A 26 -3.17 -1.34 7.74
C GLN A 26 -4.24 -2.39 7.51
N SER A 27 -5.00 -2.27 6.42
CA SER A 27 -6.14 -3.15 6.15
C SER A 27 -6.56 -3.06 4.70
N VAL A 28 -7.16 -4.15 4.19
CA VAL A 28 -7.58 -4.25 2.81
C VAL A 28 -8.96 -4.86 2.74
N THR A 29 -9.88 -4.14 2.09
CA THR A 29 -11.28 -4.51 1.96
C THR A 29 -11.64 -4.53 0.48
N GLY A 30 -11.56 -5.71 -0.13
CA GLY A 30 -11.74 -5.90 -1.56
C GLY A 30 -10.71 -5.09 -2.34
N HIS A 31 -11.15 -4.05 -3.05
CA HIS A 31 -10.29 -3.16 -3.82
C HIS A 31 -9.80 -1.93 -3.07
N ARG A 32 -10.30 -1.69 -1.85
CA ARG A 32 -9.93 -0.53 -1.05
C ARG A 32 -8.83 -0.89 -0.07
N VAL A 33 -7.77 -0.09 -0.09
CA VAL A 33 -6.55 -0.29 0.68
C VAL A 33 -6.44 0.86 1.66
N THR A 34 -6.44 0.57 2.95
CA THR A 34 -6.19 1.60 3.96
C THR A 34 -4.72 1.59 4.30
N VAL A 35 -4.07 2.73 4.05
CA VAL A 35 -2.64 2.94 4.26
C VAL A 35 -2.46 4.09 5.25
N ASN A 36 -1.60 3.91 6.24
CA ASN A 36 -1.15 5.00 7.09
C ASN A 36 0.14 5.58 6.51
N PHE A 37 0.04 6.75 5.91
CA PHE A 37 1.17 7.51 5.41
C PHE A 37 1.81 8.33 6.53
N GLU A 38 3.13 8.48 6.50
CA GLU A 38 3.88 9.23 7.51
C GLU A 38 3.45 10.70 7.58
N GLU A 39 3.34 11.36 6.43
CA GLU A 39 3.07 12.81 6.38
C GLU A 39 1.57 13.13 6.22
N ALA A 40 0.81 12.23 5.58
CA ALA A 40 -0.61 12.43 5.28
C ALA A 40 -1.57 11.69 6.23
N GLY A 41 -1.06 10.78 7.07
CA GLY A 41 -1.88 9.95 7.94
C GLY A 41 -2.67 8.86 7.18
N LYS A 42 -3.80 8.44 7.76
CA LYS A 42 -4.55 7.26 7.30
C LYS A 42 -5.45 7.56 6.10
N GLN A 43 -5.01 7.16 4.90
CA GLN A 43 -5.80 7.30 3.68
C GLN A 43 -6.27 5.97 3.11
N THR A 44 -7.50 5.95 2.60
CA THR A 44 -8.06 4.80 1.88
C THR A 44 -7.94 5.03 0.39
N ILE A 45 -7.23 4.13 -0.29
CA ILE A 45 -6.91 4.16 -1.70
C ILE A 45 -7.71 3.10 -2.44
N ASP A 46 -8.27 3.43 -3.61
CA ASP A 46 -8.91 2.44 -4.49
C ASP A 46 -7.87 1.87 -5.46
N ALA A 47 -7.51 0.60 -5.29
CA ALA A 47 -6.49 -0.09 -6.06
C ALA A 47 -6.87 -0.33 -7.53
N ARG A 48 -8.14 -0.07 -7.92
CA ARG A 48 -8.59 -0.07 -9.32
C ARG A 48 -8.24 1.22 -10.04
N VAL A 49 -8.10 2.32 -9.29
CA VAL A 49 -7.83 3.66 -9.81
C VAL A 49 -6.35 3.99 -9.65
N VAL A 50 -5.78 3.69 -8.49
CA VAL A 50 -4.39 3.99 -8.17
C VAL A 50 -3.64 2.71 -7.84
N ARG A 51 -2.59 2.43 -8.62
CA ARG A 51 -1.61 1.39 -8.31
C ARG A 51 -0.57 1.95 -7.35
N LEU A 52 -0.61 1.52 -6.09
CA LEU A 52 0.43 1.85 -5.10
C LEU A 52 1.75 1.16 -5.47
N VAL A 53 2.87 1.82 -5.18
CA VAL A 53 4.22 1.31 -5.45
C VAL A 53 4.79 0.73 -4.17
N PHE A 54 5.26 -0.51 -4.19
CA PHE A 54 5.88 -1.13 -3.02
C PHE A 54 7.26 -0.54 -2.75
N VAL A 55 7.57 -0.36 -1.47
CA VAL A 55 8.87 0.14 -1.01
C VAL A 55 9.43 -0.85 -0.01
N GLY A 56 10.02 -1.91 -0.54
CA GLY A 56 10.55 -3.01 0.26
C GLY A 56 10.82 -4.23 -0.62
N ASP A 57 11.34 -5.28 0.01
CA ASP A 57 11.47 -6.59 -0.61
C ASP A 57 10.06 -7.09 -0.94
N ASP A 58 9.80 -7.32 -2.24
CA ASP A 58 8.54 -7.91 -2.67
C ASP A 58 8.41 -9.25 -1.91
N PRO A 59 7.33 -9.51 -1.16
CA PRO A 59 7.21 -10.76 -0.40
C PRO A 59 7.17 -12.01 -1.29
N ARG A 60 7.11 -11.87 -2.63
CA ARG A 60 7.27 -12.95 -3.63
C ARG A 60 8.72 -13.06 -4.15
N GLY A 61 9.59 -12.13 -3.78
CA GLY A 61 11.02 -12.07 -4.15
C GLY A 61 11.94 -12.90 -3.25
N GLN A 62 11.44 -13.41 -2.11
CA GLN A 62 12.17 -14.35 -1.25
C GLN A 62 11.94 -15.84 -1.62
N ALA A 63 11.66 -16.13 -2.90
CA ALA A 63 11.57 -17.50 -3.41
C ALA A 63 12.94 -18.03 -3.88
#